data_AF-A0A386RG51-F1
#
_entry.id   AF-A0A386RG51-F1
#
_cell.length_a   1.000
_cell.length_b   1.000
_cell.length_c   1.000
_cell.angle_alpha   90.00
_cell.angle_beta   90.00
_cell.angle_gamma   90.00
#
_symmetry.space_group_name_H-M   'P 1'
#
loop_
_entity.id
_entity.type
_entity.pdbx_description
1 polymer ?
#
loop_
_entity_poly.entity_id
_entity_poly.type
_entity_poly.pdbx_seq_one_letter_code
_entity_poly.pdbx_strand_id
1 'polypeptide(L)' 'MRRFISKGQAIEELSDYQLVQINWYLNSRPLKCLNWHTPIESFLLNLRH' A
#
# COMPACT_ATOMS: atom_id res chain seq x y z
N MET A 1 -4.94 1.62 4.75
CA MET A 1 -5.40 2.94 4.25
C MET A 1 -5.75 3.93 5.36
N ARG A 2 -6.52 3.54 6.40
CA ARG A 2 -6.85 4.39 7.58
C ARG A 2 -5.66 4.97 8.38
N ARG A 3 -4.43 4.50 8.15
CA ARG A 3 -3.21 5.07 8.75
C ARG A 3 -2.65 6.25 7.94
N PHE A 4 -2.99 6.34 6.66
CA PHE A 4 -2.46 7.35 5.75
C PHE A 4 -3.50 8.39 5.33
N ILE A 5 -4.79 8.03 5.39
CA ILE A 5 -5.91 8.96 5.18
C ILE A 5 -6.45 9.31 6.57
N SER A 6 -6.54 10.61 6.86
CA SER A 6 -7.09 11.09 8.12
C SER A 6 -8.58 10.75 8.23
N LYS A 7 -9.10 10.62 9.45
CA LYS A 7 -10.53 10.34 9.64
C LYS A 7 -11.35 11.56 9.21
N GLY A 8 -12.38 11.33 8.39
CA GLY A 8 -13.25 12.39 7.88
C GLY A 8 -12.78 13.02 6.57
N GLN A 9 -11.58 12.68 6.10
CA GLN A 9 -11.08 13.05 4.78
C GLN A 9 -11.49 11.99 3.76
N ALA A 10 -12.11 12.43 2.66
CA ALA A 10 -12.47 11.55 1.56
C ALA A 10 -11.24 11.22 0.70
N ILE A 11 -11.25 10.08 0.02
CA ILE A 11 -10.09 9.68 -0.82
C ILE A 11 -9.97 10.58 -2.05
N GLU A 12 -11.11 11.06 -2.55
CA GLU A 12 -11.27 11.94 -3.69
C GLU A 12 -10.68 13.35 -3.43
N GLU A 13 -10.50 13.71 -2.15
CA GLU A 13 -9.92 14.99 -1.73
C GLU A 13 -8.38 14.95 -1.63
N LEU A 14 -7.76 13.78 -1.83
CA LEU A 14 -6.31 13.64 -1.80
C LEU A 14 -5.69 14.10 -3.11
N SER A 15 -4.53 14.75 -3.02
CA SER A 15 -3.75 15.07 -4.21
C SER A 15 -3.10 13.82 -4.81
N ASP A 16 -2.81 13.84 -6.11
CA ASP A 16 -2.11 12.76 -6.80
C ASP A 16 -0.78 12.41 -6.11
N TYR A 17 -0.07 13.42 -5.62
CA TYR A 17 1.18 13.21 -4.88
C TYR A 17 0.96 12.39 -3.60
N GLN A 18 -0.08 12.72 -2.83
CA GLN A 18 -0.43 11.96 -1.63
C GLN A 18 -0.84 10.52 -2.00
N LEU A 19 -1.61 10.34 -3.06
CA LEU A 19 -1.99 9.01 -3.54
C LEU A 19 -0.78 8.17 -3.94
N VAL A 20 0.19 8.76 -4.65
CA VAL A 20 1.46 8.10 -5.01
C VAL A 20 2.24 7.70 -3.76
N GLN A 21 2.37 8.60 -2.79
CA GLN A 21 3.05 8.28 -1.53
C GLN A 21 2.38 7.14 -0.78
N ILE A 22 1.05 7.17 -0.66
CA ILE A 22 0.26 6.11 -0.01
C ILE A 22 0.46 4.78 -0.73
N ASN A 23 0.37 4.78 -2.06
CA ASN A 23 0.56 3.60 -2.87
C ASN A 23 1.97 3.02 -2.69
N TRP A 24 2.99 3.88 -2.68
CA TRP A 24 4.36 3.46 -2.43
C TRP A 24 4.51 2.84 -1.03
N TYR A 25 4.00 3.48 0.02
CA TYR A 25 4.08 2.96 1.38
C TYR A 25 3.34 1.63 1.57
N LEU A 26 2.18 1.47 0.93
CA LEU A 26 1.42 0.23 1.00
C LEU A 26 2.18 -0.93 0.33
N ASN A 27 2.81 -0.67 -0.82
CA ASN A 27 3.36 -1.72 -1.67
C ASN A 27 4.84 -2.05 -1.41
N SER A 28 5.59 -1.17 -0.74
CA SER A 28 7.04 -1.32 -0.49
C SER A 28 7.39 -1.76 0.93
N ARG A 29 6.40 -1.95 1.82
CA ARG A 29 6.64 -2.30 3.22
C ARG A 29 6.31 -3.77 3.50
N PRO A 30 7.22 -4.51 4.17
CA PRO A 30 6.94 -5.85 4.67
C PRO A 30 5.69 -5.90 5.56
N LEU A 31 4.82 -6.87 5.31
CA LEU A 31 3.62 -7.10 6.12
C LEU A 31 3.71 -8.45 6.83
N LYS A 32 3.41 -8.47 8.13
CA LYS A 32 3.43 -9.70 8.93
C LYS A 32 2.48 -10.78 8.38
N CYS A 33 1.33 -10.38 7.81
CA CYS A 33 0.38 -11.31 7.20
C CYS A 33 0.84 -11.88 5.84
N LEU A 34 1.88 -11.30 5.24
CA LEU A 34 2.51 -11.78 4.01
C LEU A 34 3.83 -12.49 4.32
N ASN A 35 3.98 -13.09 5.51
CA ASN A 35 5.24 -13.67 5.98
C ASN A 35 6.44 -12.70 5.89
N TRP A 36 6.19 -11.43 6.19
CA TRP A 36 7.19 -10.36 6.12
C TRP A 36 7.70 -10.05 4.70
N HIS A 37 6.97 -10.46 3.66
CA HIS A 37 7.17 -9.94 2.32
C HIS A 37 6.41 -8.63 2.10
N THR A 38 6.89 -7.83 1.15
CA THR A 38 6.12 -6.72 0.61
C THR A 38 4.97 -7.25 -0.27
N PRO A 39 3.90 -6.47 -0.49
CA PRO A 39 2.86 -6.83 -1.44
C PRO A 39 3.38 -7.07 -2.86
N ILE A 40 4.35 -6.28 -3.33
CA ILE A 40 4.96 -6.45 -4.66
C ILE A 40 5.69 -7.80 -4.74
N GLU A 41 6.52 -8.13 -3.76
CA GLU A 41 7.21 -9.42 -3.71
C GLU A 41 6.23 -10.57 -3.71
N SER A 42 5.18 -10.49 -2.88
CA SER A 42 4.14 -11.52 -2.80
C SER A 42 3.42 -11.71 -4.13
N PHE A 43 3.07 -10.62 -4.82
CA PHE A 43 2.47 -10.68 -6.16
C PHE A 43 3.40 -11.36 -7.16
N LEU A 44 4.67 -10.95 -7.22
CA LEU A 44 5.67 -11.51 -8.15
C LEU A 44 5.97 -12.99 -7.86
N LEU A 45 5.95 -13.41 -6.59
CA LEU A 45 6.09 -14.81 -6.22
C LEU A 45 4.90 -15.64 -6.71
N ASN A 46 3.67 -15.13 -6.54
CA ASN A 46 2.47 -15.81 -7.02
C ASN A 46 2.41 -15.93 -8.56
N LEU A 47 3.00 -14.99 -9.31
CA LEU A 47 3.06 -15.05 -10.77
C LEU A 47 4.02 -16.13 -11.32
N ARG A 48 4.91 -16.68 -10.48
CA ARG A 48 5.87 -17.72 -10.88
C ARG A 48 5.29 -19.15 -10.77
N HIS A 49 4.05 -19.27 -10.30
CA HIS A 49 3.30 -20.52 -10.14
C HIS A 49 2.14 -20.58 -11.13
#